data_AF-A0A953UH52-F1
#
_entry.id   AF-A0A953UH52-F1
#
_cell.length_a   1.000
_cell.length_b   1.000
_cell.length_c   1.000
_cell.angle_alpha   90.00
_cell.angle_beta   90.00
_cell.angle_gamma   90.00
#
_symmetry.space_group_name_H-M   'P 1'
#
loop_
_entity.id
_entity.type
_entity.pdbx_description
1 polymer ?
#
loop_
_entity_poly.entity_id
_entity_poly.type
_entity_poly.pdbx_seq_one_letter_code
_entity_poly.pdbx_strand_id
1 'polypeptide(L)' 'MSKDIRNTMLLALVIILCGLAVWTLMPGSAPKANDLGYRSTCPFAPWSSLTLLLGAGVVWAVRKYLMTRAD' A
#
# COMPACT_ATOMS: atom_id res chain seq x y z
N MET A 1 -23.81 7.23 -2.17
CA MET A 1 -22.39 7.64 -2.22
C MET A 1 -22.07 8.08 -3.64
N SER A 2 -21.62 9.32 -3.84
CA SER A 2 -21.36 9.84 -5.19
C SER A 2 -20.21 9.10 -5.88
N LYS A 3 -20.26 8.96 -7.21
CA LYS A 3 -19.22 8.30 -8.01
C LYS A 3 -17.84 8.95 -7.77
N ASP A 4 -17.83 10.28 -7.65
CA ASP A 4 -16.63 11.07 -7.37
C ASP A 4 -16.06 10.79 -5.97
N ILE A 5 -16.92 10.73 -4.95
CA ILE A 5 -16.51 10.44 -3.57
C ILE A 5 -15.87 9.04 -3.49
N ARG A 6 -16.47 8.03 -4.13
CA ARG A 6 -15.92 6.68 -4.17
C ARG A 6 -14.56 6.65 -4.87
N ASN A 7 -14.42 7.34 -5.98
CA ASN A 7 -13.16 7.44 -6.71
C ASN A 7 -12.05 8.11 -5.88
N THR A 8 -12.36 9.23 -5.23
CA THR A 8 -11.42 9.95 -4.35
C THR A 8 -11.00 9.07 -3.18
N MET A 9 -11.93 8.34 -2.55
CA MET A 9 -11.61 7.40 -1.48
C MET A 9 -10.71 6.26 -1.94
N LEU A 10 -10.97 5.66 -3.11
CA LEU A 10 -10.12 4.60 -3.66
C LEU A 10 -8.70 5.12 -3.97
N LEU A 11 -8.58 6.33 -4.50
CA LEU A 11 -7.29 6.95 -4.76
C LEU A 11 -6.53 7.24 -3.44
N ALA A 12 -7.21 7.80 -2.44
CA ALA A 12 -6.63 8.02 -1.12
C ALA A 12 -6.13 6.71 -0.48
N LEU A 13 -6.92 5.63 -0.61
CA LEU A 13 -6.54 4.32 -0.09
C LEU A 13 -5.25 3.77 -0.75
N VAL A 14 -5.12 3.91 -2.07
CA VAL A 14 -3.90 3.51 -2.80
C VAL A 14 -2.69 4.32 -2.30
N ILE A 15 -2.83 5.63 -2.14
CA ILE A 15 -1.74 6.50 -1.66
C ILE A 15 -1.30 6.10 -0.25
N ILE A 16 -2.24 5.83 0.65
CA ILE A 16 -1.95 5.40 2.02
C ILE A 16 -1.21 4.05 2.01
N LEU A 17 -1.68 3.07 1.23
CA LEU A 17 -1.04 1.75 1.15
C LEU A 17 0.39 1.84 0.59
N CYS A 18 0.61 2.65 -0.44
CA CYS A 18 1.95 2.91 -0.98
C CYS A 18 2.85 3.61 0.05
N GLY A 19 2.34 4.62 0.76
CA GLY A 19 3.09 5.30 1.82
C GLY A 19 3.49 4.37 2.96
N LEU A 20 2.57 3.50 3.39
CA LEU A 20 2.85 2.48 4.39
C LEU A 20 3.88 1.46 3.91
N ALA A 21 3.85 1.05 2.64
CA ALA A 21 4.84 0.13 2.07
C ALA A 21 6.26 0.72 2.04
N VAL A 22 6.40 2.03 1.84
CA VAL A 22 7.69 2.72 1.96
C VAL A 22 8.10 2.82 3.43
N TRP A 23 7.15 3.15 4.30
CA TRP A 23 7.39 3.28 5.74
C TRP A 23 7.92 1.98 6.35
N THR A 24 7.39 0.82 5.94
CA THR A 24 7.83 -0.51 6.41
C THR A 24 9.28 -0.83 6.08
N LEU A 25 9.86 -0.18 5.06
CA LEU A 25 11.25 -0.35 4.65
C LEU A 25 12.20 0.68 5.28
N MET A 26 11.69 1.76 5.87
CA MET A 26 12.54 2.78 6.47
C MET A 26 13.38 2.21 7.62
N PRO A 27 14.66 2.57 7.69
CA PRO A 27 15.52 2.15 8.78
C PRO A 27 14.99 2.72 10.10
N GLY A 28 14.83 1.86 11.10
CA GLY A 28 14.25 2.21 12.39
C GLY A 28 14.84 1.40 13.52
N SER A 29 14.58 1.81 14.76
CA SER A 29 15.05 1.10 15.94
C SER A 29 14.21 -0.16 16.20
N ALA A 30 14.36 -1.18 15.37
CA ALA A 30 13.75 -2.49 15.62
C ALA A 30 14.66 -3.37 16.49
N PRO A 31 14.07 -4.21 17.36
CA PRO A 31 14.81 -5.13 18.23
C PRO A 31 15.50 -6.27 17.46
N LYS A 32 15.04 -6.58 16.23
CA LYS A 32 15.62 -7.61 15.35
C LYS A 32 15.83 -7.08 13.94
N ALA A 33 16.80 -7.64 13.24
CA ALA A 33 16.97 -7.43 11.81
C ALA A 33 15.82 -8.12 11.04
N ASN A 34 15.42 -7.52 9.92
CA ASN A 34 14.45 -8.07 8.98
C ASN A 34 15.12 -9.13 8.06
N ASP A 35 14.33 -9.78 7.19
CA ASP A 35 14.84 -10.78 6.23
C ASP A 35 15.78 -10.16 5.17
N LEU A 36 15.82 -8.83 5.05
CA LEU A 36 16.76 -8.08 4.20
C LEU A 36 18.13 -7.84 4.88
N GLY A 37 18.27 -8.22 6.16
CA GLY A 37 19.54 -8.11 6.91
C GLY A 37 19.77 -6.78 7.61
N TYR A 38 18.77 -5.89 7.71
CA TYR A 38 18.88 -4.60 8.42
C TYR A 38 17.70 -4.34 9.37
N ARG A 39 17.79 -3.30 10.19
CA ARG A 39 16.69 -2.93 11.11
C ARG A 39 15.75 -1.95 10.41
N SER A 40 14.56 -2.42 10.05
CA SER A 40 13.46 -1.60 9.53
C SER A 40 12.36 -1.41 10.58
N THR A 41 11.49 -0.42 10.39
CA THR A 41 10.31 -0.20 11.25
C THR A 41 9.41 -1.44 11.38
N CYS A 42 9.34 -2.26 10.33
CA CYS A 42 8.63 -3.53 10.35
C CYS A 42 9.63 -4.71 10.23
N PRO A 43 9.71 -5.62 11.20
CA PRO A 43 10.64 -6.75 11.17
C PRO A 43 10.30 -7.79 10.09
N PHE A 44 9.08 -7.78 9.56
CA PHE A 44 8.60 -8.67 8.51
C PHE A 44 8.82 -8.13 7.08
N ALA A 45 9.68 -7.11 6.90
CA ALA A 45 10.11 -6.70 5.58
C ALA A 45 10.99 -7.80 4.94
N PRO A 46 10.82 -8.14 3.65
CA PRO A 46 10.06 -7.40 2.62
C PRO A 46 8.59 -7.81 2.47
N TRP A 47 8.15 -8.92 3.06
CA TRP A 47 6.83 -9.52 2.83
C TRP A 47 5.67 -8.59 3.15
N SER A 48 5.75 -7.84 4.25
CA SER A 48 4.73 -6.83 4.60
C SER A 48 4.62 -5.69 3.58
N SER A 49 5.74 -5.31 2.96
CA SER A 49 5.75 -4.25 1.94
C SER A 49 5.14 -4.77 0.64
N LEU A 50 5.42 -6.03 0.30
CA LEU A 50 4.87 -6.69 -0.89
C LEU A 50 3.35 -6.87 -0.79
N THR A 51 2.82 -7.27 0.37
CA THR A 51 1.36 -7.40 0.56
C THR A 51 0.65 -6.05 0.49
N LEU A 52 1.24 -4.99 1.04
CA LEU A 52 0.71 -3.62 0.93
C LEU A 52 0.68 -3.13 -0.52
N LEU A 53 1.75 -3.35 -1.28
CA LEU A 53 1.82 -2.99 -2.71
C LEU A 53 0.84 -3.82 -3.55
N LEU A 54 0.69 -5.11 -3.24
CA LEU A 54 -0.29 -5.97 -3.91
C LEU A 54 -1.72 -5.48 -3.65
N GLY A 55 -2.04 -5.13 -2.39
CA GLY A 55 -3.31 -4.52 -2.03
C GLY A 55 -3.54 -3.20 -2.77
N ALA A 56 -2.53 -2.32 -2.82
CA ALA A 56 -2.60 -1.06 -3.57
C ALA A 56 -2.86 -1.28 -5.07
N GLY A 57 -2.18 -2.27 -5.67
CA GLY A 57 -2.38 -2.67 -7.06
C GLY A 57 -3.79 -3.18 -7.35
N VAL A 58 -4.34 -4.02 -6.46
CA VAL A 58 -5.72 -4.51 -6.59
C VAL A 58 -6.73 -3.36 -6.49
N VAL A 59 -6.58 -2.47 -5.50
CA VAL A 59 -7.47 -1.30 -5.34
C VAL A 59 -7.38 -0.39 -6.56
N TRP A 60 -6.18 -0.19 -7.11
CA TRP A 60 -5.98 0.58 -8.34
C TRP A 60 -6.66 -0.07 -9.55
N ALA A 61 -6.52 -1.39 -9.72
CA ALA A 61 -7.18 -2.12 -10.79
C ALA A 61 -8.70 -2.02 -10.70
N VAL A 62 -9.26 -2.17 -9.49
CA VAL A 62 -10.70 -1.99 -9.22
C VAL A 62 -11.14 -0.55 -9.54
N ARG A 63 -10.36 0.46 -9.13
CA ARG A 63 -10.64 1.86 -9.45
C ARG A 63 -10.67 2.11 -10.96
N LYS A 64 -9.67 1.60 -11.70
CA LYS A 64 -9.59 1.69 -13.17
C LYS A 64 -10.80 1.04 -13.83
N TYR A 65 -11.13 -0.18 -13.40
CA TYR A 65 -12.28 -0.93 -13.91
C TYR A 65 -13.60 -0.18 -13.70
N LEU A 66 -13.81 0.38 -12.50
CA LEU A 66 -15.01 1.15 -12.17
C LEU A 66 -15.11 2.45 -12.95
N MET A 67 -13.99 3.09 -13.30
CA MET A 67 -14.00 4.24 -14.20
C MET A 67 -14.37 3.85 -15.63
N THR A 68 -13.73 2.81 -16.18
CA THR A 68 -13.95 2.39 -17.57
C THR A 68 -15.33 1.83 -17.87
N ARG A 69 -16.12 1.47 -16.85
CA ARG A 69 -17.49 0.94 -16.99
C ARG A 69 -18.59 1.88 -16.48
N ALA A 70 -18.21 3.03 -15.92
CA ALA A 70 -19.18 4.02 -15.46
C ALA A 70 -19.55 5.06 -16.52
N ASP A 71 -18.89 4.97 -17.69
CA ASP A 71 -19.27 5.55 -18.99
C ASP A 71 -20.14 4.55 -19.77
#